data_AF-A0AAX3SCY8-F1
#
_entry.id   AF-A0AAX3SCY8-F1
#
_cell.length_a   1.000
_cell.length_b   1.000
_cell.length_c   1.000
_cell.angle_alpha   90.00
_cell.angle_beta   90.00
_cell.angle_gamma   90.00
#
_symmetry.space_group_name_H-M   'P 1'
#
loop_
_entity.id
_entity.type
_entity.pdbx_description
1 polymer ?
#
loop_
_entity_poly.entity_id
_entity_poly.type
_entity_poly.pdbx_seq_one_letter_code
_entity_poly.pdbx_strand_id
1 'polypeptide(L)'
;MPSKNVAKRKTLSALAGAVTPRQLIWDAIRHQHLEDGLITMQGIRIALKHQKPSLSESRISDYLRALIAGGFLVRNNPDSPPATSAIYSLARDVGVEAPRVRRDGSQPPPPGREQLWRTLKIIGAFTGQELADAASTPQVPVAKATADEYIKMLSRAGYLQTVVEASPGVPGRYRLVPTRWTGPMAPMIRRTKQLYDPNTGEVVYSRVTKTEGGEP
;
A
#
# COMPACT_ATOMS: atom_id res chain seq x y z
N MET A 1 -22.18 -20.85 -29.34
CA MET A 1 -20.89 -20.38 -28.78
C MET A 1 -21.19 -19.60 -27.51
N PRO A 2 -20.79 -20.04 -26.31
CA PRO A 2 -21.16 -19.34 -25.09
C PRO A 2 -20.17 -18.20 -24.81
N SER A 3 -20.67 -16.97 -24.78
CA SER A 3 -19.96 -15.78 -24.30
C SER A 3 -19.49 -15.99 -22.86
N LYS A 4 -18.16 -15.97 -22.66
CA LYS A 4 -17.58 -15.93 -21.31
C LYS A 4 -17.80 -14.54 -20.73
N ASN A 5 -18.75 -14.43 -19.82
CA ASN A 5 -18.92 -13.30 -18.92
C ASN A 5 -17.67 -13.20 -18.05
N VAL A 6 -16.71 -12.34 -18.43
CA VAL A 6 -15.59 -11.97 -17.56
C VAL A 6 -16.13 -11.02 -16.51
N ALA A 7 -16.53 -11.58 -15.36
CA ALA A 7 -16.83 -10.79 -14.18
C ALA A 7 -15.61 -9.90 -13.88
N LYS A 8 -15.77 -8.57 -14.01
CA LYS A 8 -14.76 -7.58 -13.62
C LYS A 8 -14.48 -7.76 -12.12
N ARG A 9 -13.47 -8.55 -11.76
CA ARG A 9 -12.94 -8.60 -10.40
C ARG A 9 -12.43 -7.20 -10.07
N LYS A 10 -13.14 -6.48 -9.19
CA LYS A 10 -12.66 -5.21 -8.64
C LYS A 10 -11.28 -5.45 -8.04
N THR A 11 -10.29 -4.66 -8.45
CA THR A 11 -8.92 -4.76 -7.92
C THR A 11 -8.94 -4.41 -6.43
N LEU A 12 -8.04 -5.01 -5.63
CA LEU A 12 -7.85 -4.62 -4.23
C LEU A 12 -7.55 -3.12 -4.10
N SER A 13 -6.95 -2.52 -5.14
CA SER A 13 -6.75 -1.08 -5.21
C SER A 13 -8.00 -0.26 -5.55
N ALA A 14 -9.05 -0.82 -6.15
CA ALA A 14 -10.33 -0.13 -6.31
C ALA A 14 -11.11 -0.05 -4.98
N LEU A 15 -10.80 -0.93 -4.03
CA LEU A 15 -11.20 -0.80 -2.62
C LEU A 15 -10.31 0.19 -1.86
N ALA A 16 -9.14 0.56 -2.41
CA ALA A 16 -8.26 1.54 -1.82
C ALA A 16 -8.66 2.94 -2.30
N GLY A 17 -9.26 3.77 -1.45
CA GLY A 17 -9.73 5.13 -1.77
C GLY A 17 -8.65 6.14 -2.22
N ALA A 18 -7.48 5.70 -2.67
CA ALA A 18 -6.68 6.36 -3.70
C ALA A 18 -5.71 5.35 -4.36
N VAL A 19 -5.94 5.02 -5.65
CA VAL A 19 -5.03 4.18 -6.44
C VAL A 19 -3.65 4.85 -6.54
N THR A 20 -2.60 4.15 -6.11
CA THR A 20 -1.24 4.72 -6.11
C THR A 20 -0.69 4.88 -7.54
N PRO A 21 0.22 5.84 -7.81
CA PRO A 21 0.83 5.96 -9.13
C PRO A 21 1.48 4.68 -9.64
N ARG A 22 2.15 3.92 -8.76
CA ARG A 22 2.77 2.63 -9.10
C ARG A 22 1.72 1.61 -9.51
N GLN A 23 0.59 1.58 -8.81
CA GLN A 23 -0.54 0.72 -9.15
C GLN A 23 -1.10 1.04 -10.53
N LEU A 24 -1.33 2.31 -10.83
CA LEU A 24 -1.82 2.73 -12.15
C LEU A 24 -0.85 2.33 -13.28
N ILE A 25 0.46 2.52 -13.07
CA ILE A 25 1.48 2.12 -14.05
C ILE A 25 1.47 0.59 -14.22
N TRP A 26 1.39 -0.17 -13.13
CA TRP A 26 1.36 -1.63 -13.16
C TRP A 26 0.12 -2.17 -13.86
N ASP A 27 -1.05 -1.62 -13.59
CA ASP A 27 -2.29 -1.97 -14.28
C ASP A 27 -2.18 -1.71 -15.79
N ALA A 28 -1.58 -0.58 -16.20
CA ALA A 28 -1.32 -0.26 -17.60
C ALA A 28 -0.31 -1.19 -18.28
N ILE A 29 0.72 -1.63 -17.55
CA ILE A 29 1.68 -2.64 -18.01
C ILE A 29 0.97 -3.97 -18.24
N ARG A 30 0.19 -4.43 -17.27
CA ARG A 30 -0.53 -5.71 -17.36
C ARG A 30 -1.58 -5.69 -18.46
N HIS A 31 -2.26 -4.56 -18.66
CA HIS A 31 -3.21 -4.40 -19.77
C HIS A 31 -2.53 -4.58 -21.13
N GLN A 32 -1.44 -3.85 -21.39
CA GLN A 32 -0.68 -3.97 -22.63
C GLN A 32 -0.09 -5.38 -22.82
N HIS A 33 0.37 -6.01 -21.73
CA HIS A 33 0.86 -7.38 -21.78
C HIS A 33 -0.23 -8.38 -22.21
N LEU A 34 -1.47 -8.20 -21.74
CA LEU A 34 -2.60 -9.07 -22.08
C LEU A 34 -3.18 -8.82 -23.48
N GLU A 35 -3.04 -7.60 -24.01
CA GLU A 35 -3.48 -7.27 -25.37
C GLU A 35 -2.50 -7.81 -26.42
N ASP A 36 -1.31 -7.21 -26.51
CA ASP A 36 -0.37 -7.45 -27.61
C ASP A 36 1.00 -7.98 -27.13
N GLY A 37 1.20 -8.10 -25.82
CA GLY A 37 2.47 -8.53 -25.21
C GLY A 37 3.59 -7.48 -25.26
N LEU A 38 3.39 -6.38 -25.99
CA LEU A 38 4.35 -5.29 -26.16
C LEU A 38 3.99 -4.11 -25.26
N ILE A 39 4.85 -3.83 -24.28
CA ILE A 39 4.67 -2.71 -23.35
C ILE A 39 5.50 -1.53 -23.84
N THR A 40 4.90 -0.34 -23.92
CA THR A 40 5.60 0.88 -24.36
C THR A 40 5.30 2.07 -23.44
N MET A 41 6.22 3.04 -23.39
CA MET A 41 5.99 4.28 -22.64
C MET A 41 4.75 5.04 -23.16
N GLN A 42 4.53 5.04 -24.48
CA GLN A 42 3.39 5.69 -25.10
C GLN A 42 2.07 5.03 -24.70
N GLY A 43 1.99 3.70 -24.73
CA GLY A 43 0.79 2.97 -24.28
C GLY A 43 0.48 3.24 -22.81
N ILE A 44 1.52 3.25 -21.95
CA ILE A 44 1.35 3.59 -20.52
C ILE A 44 0.82 5.03 -20.37
N ARG A 45 1.38 6.00 -21.10
CA ARG A 45 0.91 7.40 -21.05
C ARG A 45 -0.54 7.55 -21.48
N ILE A 46 -0.95 6.88 -22.55
CA ILE A 46 -2.33 6.92 -23.06
C ILE A 46 -3.29 6.40 -21.99
N ALA A 47 -2.98 5.24 -21.38
CA ALA A 47 -3.79 4.66 -20.32
C ALA A 47 -3.92 5.57 -19.09
N LEU A 48 -2.85 6.31 -18.76
CA LEU A 48 -2.79 7.18 -17.59
C LEU A 48 -3.38 8.58 -17.82
N LYS A 49 -3.53 9.04 -19.08
CA LYS A 49 -3.98 10.40 -19.42
C LYS A 49 -5.30 10.77 -18.76
N HIS A 50 -6.24 9.82 -18.70
CA HIS A 50 -7.56 10.03 -18.09
C HIS A 50 -7.58 9.78 -16.57
N GLN A 51 -6.70 8.89 -16.09
CA GLN A 51 -6.70 8.47 -14.69
C GLN A 51 -5.88 9.40 -13.79
N LYS A 52 -4.77 9.94 -14.31
CA LYS A 52 -3.85 10.79 -13.53
C LYS A 52 -2.99 11.69 -14.44
N PRO A 53 -3.58 12.75 -15.03
CA PRO A 53 -2.89 13.61 -15.99
C PRO A 53 -1.65 14.34 -15.41
N SER A 54 -1.55 14.48 -14.09
CA SER A 54 -0.42 15.12 -13.41
C SER A 54 0.79 14.21 -13.17
N LEU A 55 0.73 12.92 -13.54
CA LEU A 55 1.83 11.99 -13.34
C LEU A 55 2.93 12.20 -14.39
N SER A 56 4.11 12.66 -13.96
CA SER A 56 5.23 12.96 -14.86
C SER A 56 5.87 11.71 -15.48
N GLU A 57 6.35 11.84 -16.72
CA GLU A 57 7.07 10.76 -17.42
C GLU A 57 8.32 10.28 -16.69
N SER A 58 9.01 11.20 -16.00
CA SER A 58 10.16 10.86 -15.16
C SER A 58 9.77 9.85 -14.08
N ARG A 59 8.61 10.01 -13.42
CA ARG A 59 8.11 9.04 -12.41
C ARG A 59 7.78 7.69 -13.01
N ILE A 60 7.22 7.66 -14.22
CA ILE A 60 6.94 6.40 -14.93
C ILE A 60 8.27 5.71 -15.25
N SER A 61 9.21 6.45 -15.83
CA SER A 61 10.55 5.96 -16.21
C SER A 61 11.32 5.43 -15.01
N ASP A 62 11.30 6.13 -13.88
CA ASP A 62 11.94 5.71 -12.63
C ASP A 62 11.38 4.36 -12.16
N TYR A 63 10.07 4.17 -12.24
CA TYR A 63 9.44 2.92 -11.85
C TYR A 63 9.73 1.78 -12.83
N LEU A 64 9.71 2.04 -14.15
CA LEU A 64 10.10 1.04 -15.15
C LEU A 64 11.55 0.58 -14.96
N ARG A 65 12.47 1.50 -14.68
CA ARG A 65 13.88 1.16 -14.38
C ARG A 65 14.00 0.28 -13.13
N ALA A 66 13.25 0.59 -12.08
CA ALA A 66 13.19 -0.24 -10.87
C ALA A 66 12.62 -1.63 -11.15
N LEU A 67 11.56 -1.74 -11.98
CA LEU A 67 10.97 -3.02 -12.37
C LEU A 67 11.94 -3.87 -13.20
N ILE A 68 12.73 -3.26 -14.09
CA ILE A 68 13.77 -3.96 -14.84
C ILE A 68 14.86 -4.47 -13.90
N ALA A 69 15.38 -3.61 -13.01
CA ALA A 69 16.39 -4.00 -12.03
C ALA A 69 15.90 -5.13 -11.11
N GLY A 70 14.59 -5.17 -10.79
CA GLY A 70 13.97 -6.21 -9.98
C GLY A 70 13.55 -7.47 -10.74
N GLY A 71 13.83 -7.56 -12.05
CA GLY A 71 13.51 -8.70 -12.90
C GLY A 71 12.02 -8.86 -13.22
N PHE A 72 11.22 -7.81 -13.08
CA PHE A 72 9.79 -7.82 -13.44
C PHE A 72 9.56 -7.50 -14.92
N LEU A 73 10.38 -6.63 -15.49
CA LEU A 73 10.32 -6.23 -16.89
C LEU A 73 11.65 -6.51 -17.57
N VAL A 74 11.59 -6.78 -18.87
CA VAL A 74 12.76 -6.85 -19.75
C VAL A 74 12.59 -5.79 -20.84
N ARG A 75 13.66 -5.05 -21.14
CA ARG A 75 13.69 -4.16 -22.31
C ARG A 75 14.16 -4.98 -23.52
N ASN A 76 13.31 -5.08 -24.54
CA ASN A 76 13.54 -5.93 -25.71
C ASN A 76 14.44 -5.26 -26.75
N ASN A 77 14.59 -3.93 -26.70
CA ASN A 77 15.38 -3.15 -27.67
C ASN A 77 16.40 -2.22 -26.96
N PRO A 78 17.37 -2.78 -26.22
CA PRO A 78 18.31 -1.99 -25.41
C PRO A 78 19.19 -1.07 -26.26
N ASP A 79 19.61 -1.53 -27.44
CA ASP A 79 20.56 -0.84 -28.32
C ASP A 79 19.88 0.15 -29.29
N SER A 80 18.56 0.31 -29.21
CA SER A 80 17.86 1.25 -30.08
C SER A 80 18.26 2.71 -29.78
N PRO A 81 18.37 3.56 -30.82
CA PRO A 81 18.66 4.98 -30.66
C PRO A 81 17.70 5.68 -29.68
N PRO A 82 18.11 6.79 -29.03
CA PRO A 82 17.26 7.51 -28.07
C PRO A 82 15.90 7.98 -28.61
N ALA A 83 15.79 8.18 -29.93
CA ALA A 83 14.56 8.59 -30.60
C ALA A 83 13.58 7.42 -30.84
N THR A 84 14.01 6.18 -30.67
CA THR A 84 13.18 4.98 -30.85
C THR A 84 12.44 4.66 -29.55
N SER A 85 11.14 4.34 -29.66
CA SER A 85 10.34 3.93 -28.51
C SER A 85 10.92 2.66 -27.87
N ALA A 86 11.14 2.70 -26.55
CA ALA A 86 11.55 1.52 -25.81
C ALA A 86 10.39 0.52 -25.72
N ILE A 87 10.69 -0.73 -26.05
CA ILE A 87 9.76 -1.87 -26.01
C ILE A 87 10.14 -2.74 -24.83
N TYR A 88 9.16 -3.06 -24.01
CA TYR A 88 9.30 -3.91 -22.83
C TYR A 88 8.42 -5.15 -22.93
N SER A 89 8.82 -6.21 -22.24
CA SER A 89 8.01 -7.41 -22.00
C SER A 89 7.91 -7.68 -20.50
N LEU A 90 6.79 -8.30 -20.09
CA LEU A 90 6.56 -8.70 -18.70
C LEU A 90 7.26 -10.03 -18.44
N ALA A 91 8.35 -10.02 -17.67
CA ALA A 91 9.10 -11.23 -17.34
C ALA A 91 8.52 -11.96 -16.13
N ARG A 92 7.98 -11.21 -15.15
CA ARG A 92 7.34 -11.77 -13.96
C ARG A 92 6.07 -11.01 -13.62
N ASP A 93 4.92 -11.62 -13.87
CA ASP A 93 3.63 -11.12 -13.37
C ASP A 93 3.42 -11.57 -11.91
N VAL A 94 3.39 -10.62 -10.97
CA VAL A 94 3.07 -10.87 -9.56
C VAL A 94 1.60 -10.68 -9.22
N GLY A 95 0.75 -10.57 -10.25
CA GLY A 95 -0.68 -10.43 -10.13
C GLY A 95 -1.13 -8.98 -10.03
N VAL A 96 -2.24 -8.77 -9.33
CA VAL A 96 -2.97 -7.47 -9.36
C VAL A 96 -2.21 -6.38 -8.61
N GLU A 97 -1.56 -6.67 -7.49
CA GLU A 97 -0.87 -5.64 -6.71
C GLU A 97 0.48 -5.28 -7.32
N ALA A 98 0.71 -3.98 -7.50
CA ALA A 98 1.96 -3.50 -8.04
C ALA A 98 3.15 -3.87 -7.14
N PRO A 99 4.22 -4.46 -7.71
CA PRO A 99 5.38 -4.83 -6.91
C PRO A 99 6.03 -3.60 -6.29
N ARG A 100 6.28 -3.68 -4.99
CA ARG A 100 7.10 -2.70 -4.28
C ARG A 100 8.55 -3.00 -4.62
N VAL A 101 9.14 -2.13 -5.43
CA VAL A 101 10.54 -2.25 -5.85
C VAL A 101 11.27 -0.92 -5.60
N ARG A 102 12.52 -1.01 -5.14
CA ARG A 102 13.46 0.11 -4.99
C ARG A 102 14.20 0.33 -6.32
N ARG A 103 14.92 1.45 -6.42
CA ARG A 103 15.65 1.81 -7.64
C ARG A 103 16.70 0.76 -8.05
N ASP A 104 17.27 0.05 -7.08
CA ASP A 104 18.24 -1.03 -7.27
C ASP A 104 17.60 -2.39 -7.61
N GLY A 105 16.27 -2.46 -7.73
CA GLY A 105 15.55 -3.71 -8.00
C GLY A 105 15.20 -4.53 -6.76
N SER A 106 15.72 -4.16 -5.58
CA SER A 106 15.39 -4.86 -4.34
C SER A 106 13.93 -4.60 -3.93
N GLN A 107 13.29 -5.63 -3.37
CA GLN A 107 11.95 -5.50 -2.81
C GLN A 107 12.08 -5.13 -1.33
N PRO A 108 11.61 -3.95 -0.89
CA PRO A 108 11.61 -3.64 0.52
C PRO A 108 10.62 -4.56 1.22
N PRO A 109 10.91 -4.97 2.47
CA PRO A 109 9.95 -5.73 3.24
C PRO A 109 8.61 -4.99 3.37
N PRO A 110 7.51 -5.72 3.64
CA PRO A 110 6.26 -5.11 4.07
C PRO A 110 6.53 -4.12 5.23
N PRO A 111 5.93 -2.92 5.24
CA PRO A 111 6.09 -2.01 6.36
C PRO A 111 5.61 -2.71 7.66
N GLY A 112 6.30 -2.48 8.78
CA GLY A 112 5.93 -3.10 10.06
C GLY A 112 4.46 -2.90 10.45
N ARG A 113 3.85 -1.77 10.05
CA ARG A 113 2.43 -1.49 10.28
C ARG A 113 1.47 -2.37 9.47
N GLU A 114 1.85 -2.86 8.30
CA GLU A 114 1.06 -3.86 7.57
C GLU A 114 1.06 -5.21 8.28
N GLN A 115 2.19 -5.61 8.87
CA GLN A 115 2.25 -6.81 9.69
C GLN A 115 1.39 -6.67 10.95
N LEU A 116 1.49 -5.52 11.65
CA LEU A 116 0.63 -5.22 12.79
C LEU A 116 -0.85 -5.34 12.41
N TRP A 117 -1.28 -4.69 11.32
CA TRP A 117 -2.66 -4.70 10.87
C TRP A 117 -3.18 -6.12 10.55
N ARG A 118 -2.41 -6.91 9.81
CA ARG A 118 -2.78 -8.31 9.50
C ARG A 118 -2.88 -9.16 10.77
N THR A 119 -1.97 -8.94 11.71
CA THR A 119 -1.94 -9.65 13.00
C THR A 119 -3.16 -9.32 13.86
N LEU A 120 -3.60 -8.05 13.88
CA LEU A 120 -4.80 -7.61 14.60
C LEU A 120 -6.07 -8.39 14.21
N LYS A 121 -6.15 -8.86 12.96
CA LYS A 121 -7.29 -9.65 12.46
C LYS A 121 -7.42 -11.00 13.18
N ILE A 122 -6.32 -11.58 13.65
CA ILE A 122 -6.27 -12.98 14.11
C ILE A 122 -5.86 -13.14 15.58
N ILE A 123 -5.13 -12.18 16.17
CA ILE A 123 -4.52 -12.32 17.51
C ILE A 123 -5.53 -12.25 18.67
N GLY A 124 -6.73 -11.72 18.45
CA GLY A 124 -7.74 -11.59 19.50
C GLY A 124 -7.48 -10.41 20.44
N ALA A 125 -7.48 -10.66 21.76
CA ALA A 125 -7.15 -9.63 22.76
C ALA A 125 -5.65 -9.66 23.07
N PHE A 126 -4.98 -8.51 23.05
CA PHE A 126 -3.51 -8.43 23.09
C PHE A 126 -2.99 -7.24 23.92
N THR A 127 -1.75 -7.35 24.39
CA THR A 127 -0.95 -6.19 24.85
C THR A 127 -0.08 -5.64 23.72
N GLY A 128 0.49 -4.44 23.90
CA GLY A 128 1.42 -3.87 22.92
C GLY A 128 2.66 -4.73 22.65
N GLN A 129 3.14 -5.46 23.66
CA GLN A 129 4.28 -6.38 23.50
C GLN A 129 3.87 -7.63 22.71
N GLU A 130 2.77 -8.27 23.10
CA GLU A 130 2.24 -9.46 22.41
C GLU A 130 1.97 -9.18 20.92
N LEU A 131 1.42 -8.00 20.59
CA LEU A 131 1.20 -7.62 19.21
C LEU A 131 2.52 -7.42 18.43
N ALA A 132 3.53 -6.80 19.05
CA ALA A 132 4.83 -6.60 18.43
C ALA A 132 5.52 -7.94 18.13
N ASP A 133 5.48 -8.86 19.08
CA ASP A 133 6.09 -10.19 18.95
C ASP A 133 5.38 -11.01 17.87
N ALA A 134 4.05 -11.07 17.90
CA ALA A 134 3.26 -11.83 16.93
C ALA A 134 3.34 -11.25 15.50
N ALA A 135 3.54 -9.94 15.36
CA ALA A 135 3.70 -9.28 14.06
C ALA A 135 5.13 -9.29 13.53
N SER A 136 6.12 -9.70 14.35
CA SER A 136 7.52 -9.70 13.94
C SER A 136 7.87 -10.93 13.12
N THR A 137 8.71 -10.73 12.10
CA THR A 137 9.35 -11.81 11.34
C THR A 137 10.86 -11.64 11.39
N PRO A 138 11.67 -12.68 11.13
CA PRO A 138 13.13 -12.55 11.12
C PRO A 138 13.65 -11.47 10.16
N GLN A 139 12.93 -11.23 9.06
CA GLN A 139 13.26 -10.21 8.06
C GLN A 139 12.74 -8.83 8.44
N VAL A 140 11.70 -8.76 9.27
CA VAL A 140 11.00 -7.51 9.61
C VAL A 140 10.61 -7.49 11.09
N PRO A 141 11.57 -7.19 11.98
CA PRO A 141 11.25 -7.02 13.39
C PRO A 141 10.36 -5.79 13.60
N VAL A 142 9.38 -5.90 14.49
CA VAL A 142 8.50 -4.80 14.88
C VAL A 142 8.79 -4.42 16.32
N ALA A 143 9.29 -3.20 16.54
CA ALA A 143 9.55 -2.71 17.88
C ALA A 143 8.24 -2.47 18.65
N LYS A 144 8.23 -2.77 19.96
CA LYS A 144 7.10 -2.48 20.86
C LYS A 144 6.61 -1.03 20.76
N ALA A 145 7.53 -0.07 20.73
CA ALA A 145 7.18 1.35 20.59
C ALA A 145 6.39 1.66 19.30
N THR A 146 6.66 0.93 18.22
CA THR A 146 5.90 1.06 16.96
C THR A 146 4.49 0.49 17.11
N ALA A 147 4.35 -0.66 17.78
CA ALA A 147 3.05 -1.26 18.10
C ALA A 147 2.24 -0.33 19.01
N ASP A 148 2.83 0.22 20.07
CA ASP A 148 2.17 1.13 21.01
C ASP A 148 1.68 2.41 20.32
N GLU A 149 2.50 3.05 19.46
CA GLU A 149 2.06 4.22 18.68
C GLU A 149 0.86 3.87 17.80
N TYR A 150 0.89 2.69 17.17
CA TYR A 150 -0.16 2.26 16.28
C TYR A 150 -1.47 1.95 17.02
N ILE A 151 -1.39 1.22 18.13
CA ILE A 151 -2.51 0.94 19.04
C ILE A 151 -3.14 2.24 19.50
N LYS A 152 -2.34 3.22 19.93
CA LYS A 152 -2.83 4.53 20.37
C LYS A 152 -3.63 5.24 19.30
N MET A 153 -3.12 5.27 18.06
CA MET A 153 -3.80 5.92 16.94
C MET A 153 -5.09 5.19 16.55
N LEU A 154 -5.06 3.85 16.49
CA LEU A 154 -6.23 3.04 16.15
C LEU A 154 -7.32 3.10 17.22
N SER A 155 -6.95 3.09 18.51
CA SER A 155 -7.90 3.21 19.61
C SER A 155 -8.63 4.55 19.56
N ARG A 156 -7.89 5.64 19.31
CA ARG A 156 -8.48 6.99 19.16
C ARG A 156 -9.40 7.12 17.94
N ALA A 157 -9.14 6.33 16.89
CA ALA A 157 -9.98 6.26 15.71
C ALA A 157 -11.15 5.26 15.86
N GLY A 158 -11.28 4.60 17.02
CA GLY A 158 -12.34 3.62 17.28
C GLY A 158 -12.16 2.27 16.59
N TYR A 159 -10.96 1.95 16.08
CA TYR A 159 -10.66 0.64 15.49
C TYR A 159 -10.42 -0.44 16.55
N LEU A 160 -9.88 -0.03 17.71
CA LEU A 160 -9.63 -0.92 18.83
C LEU A 160 -10.54 -0.57 19.99
N GLN A 161 -10.99 -1.58 20.71
CA GLN A 161 -11.63 -1.44 22.02
C GLN A 161 -10.65 -1.86 23.11
N THR A 162 -10.69 -1.18 24.25
CA THR A 162 -9.98 -1.62 25.45
C THR A 162 -10.78 -2.76 26.08
N VAL A 163 -10.12 -3.90 26.29
CA VAL A 163 -10.66 -5.07 26.98
C VAL A 163 -10.30 -5.04 28.46
N VAL A 164 -9.09 -4.59 28.77
CA VAL A 164 -8.60 -4.38 30.13
C VAL A 164 -7.86 -3.05 30.15
N GLU A 165 -8.27 -2.15 31.03
CA GLU A 165 -7.59 -0.87 31.22
C GLU A 165 -6.17 -1.09 31.78
N ALA A 166 -5.23 -0.27 31.32
CA ALA A 166 -3.87 -0.32 31.85
C ALA A 166 -3.83 0.21 33.28
N SER A 167 -3.04 -0.42 34.14
CA SER A 167 -2.78 0.04 35.50
C SER A 167 -1.27 -0.02 35.80
N PRO A 168 -0.78 0.59 36.89
CA PRO A 168 0.64 0.55 37.23
C PRO A 168 1.15 -0.89 37.29
N GLY A 169 2.12 -1.23 36.42
CA GLY A 169 2.70 -2.57 36.32
C GLY A 169 1.88 -3.59 35.53
N VAL A 170 0.65 -3.24 35.09
CA VAL A 170 -0.21 -4.15 34.29
C VAL A 170 -0.52 -3.51 32.94
N PRO A 171 -0.06 -4.12 31.82
CA PRO A 171 -0.35 -3.59 30.50
C PRO A 171 -1.83 -3.73 30.16
N GLY A 172 -2.42 -2.67 29.59
CA GLY A 172 -3.76 -2.71 29.05
C GLY A 172 -3.88 -3.72 27.91
N ARG A 173 -5.05 -4.32 27.76
CA ARG A 173 -5.38 -5.25 26.67
C ARG A 173 -6.36 -4.60 25.72
N TYR A 174 -6.10 -4.77 24.43
CA TYR A 174 -6.90 -4.22 23.35
C TYR A 174 -7.40 -5.34 22.45
N ARG A 175 -8.47 -5.07 21.69
CA ARG A 175 -8.97 -5.99 20.66
C ARG A 175 -9.47 -5.19 19.46
N LEU A 176 -9.25 -5.72 18.25
CA LEU A 176 -9.82 -5.16 17.03
C LEU A 176 -11.35 -5.24 17.09
N VAL A 177 -12.03 -4.12 16.85
CA VAL A 177 -13.48 -4.09 16.67
C VAL A 177 -13.80 -4.76 15.32
N PRO A 178 -14.57 -5.87 15.27
CA PRO A 178 -14.73 -6.64 14.03
C PRO A 178 -15.29 -5.82 12.85
N THR A 179 -16.22 -4.90 13.12
CA THR A 179 -16.80 -4.01 12.10
C THR A 179 -15.84 -2.93 11.58
N ARG A 180 -14.66 -2.79 12.21
CA ARG A 180 -13.59 -1.86 11.82
C ARG A 180 -12.45 -2.55 11.09
N TRP A 181 -12.57 -3.85 10.78
CA TRP A 181 -11.75 -4.47 9.75
C TRP A 181 -12.24 -3.98 8.37
N THR A 182 -11.69 -2.87 7.91
CA THR A 182 -12.11 -2.19 6.66
C THR A 182 -11.48 -2.80 5.41
N GLY A 183 -10.44 -3.62 5.55
CA GLY A 183 -9.78 -4.31 4.44
C GLY A 183 -8.32 -4.65 4.72
N PRO A 184 -7.59 -5.21 3.74
CA PRO A 184 -6.23 -5.70 3.94
C PRO A 184 -5.17 -4.60 4.06
N MET A 185 -5.49 -3.34 3.72
CA MET A 185 -4.53 -2.25 3.79
C MET A 185 -4.48 -1.66 5.20
N ALA A 186 -3.30 -1.48 5.76
CA ALA A 186 -3.16 -0.89 7.09
C ALA A 186 -3.53 0.61 7.07
N PRO A 187 -4.36 1.09 8.02
CA PRO A 187 -4.50 2.51 8.28
C PRO A 187 -3.14 3.20 8.46
N MET A 188 -2.94 4.32 7.77
CA MET A 188 -1.67 5.03 7.65
C MET A 188 -1.63 6.26 8.57
N ILE A 189 -0.64 6.29 9.46
CA ILE A 189 -0.33 7.49 10.26
C ILE A 189 0.45 8.47 9.38
N ARG A 190 -0.16 9.61 9.05
CA ARG A 190 0.45 10.70 8.29
C ARG A 190 1.33 11.58 9.20
N ARG A 191 2.19 12.40 8.58
CA ARG A 191 3.09 13.33 9.31
C ARG A 191 2.36 14.30 10.23
N THR A 192 1.17 14.74 9.82
CA THR A 192 0.25 15.60 10.59
C THR A 192 -0.46 14.88 11.74
N LYS A 193 -0.04 13.65 12.10
CA LYS A 193 -0.68 12.79 13.11
C LYS A 193 -2.18 12.57 12.84
N GLN A 194 -2.53 12.53 11.55
CA GLN A 194 -3.81 12.03 11.07
C GLN A 194 -3.72 10.53 10.80
N LEU A 195 -4.79 9.79 11.05
CA LEU A 195 -4.94 8.41 10.62
C LEU A 195 -5.82 8.39 9.36
N TYR A 196 -5.26 7.94 8.25
CA TYR A 196 -5.95 7.75 6.99
C TYR A 196 -6.17 6.25 6.75
N ASP A 197 -7.39 5.83 6.46
CA ASP A 197 -7.67 4.44 6.10
C ASP A 197 -7.70 4.30 4.57
N PRO A 198 -6.73 3.59 3.97
CA PRO A 198 -6.73 3.40 2.54
C PRO A 198 -7.94 2.61 2.05
N ASN A 199 -8.49 1.66 2.82
CA ASN A 199 -9.60 0.83 2.37
C ASN A 199 -10.94 1.58 2.31
N THR A 200 -11.09 2.68 3.04
CA THR A 200 -12.28 3.55 2.96
C THR A 200 -12.02 4.82 2.17
N GLY A 201 -10.76 5.25 2.06
CA GLY A 201 -10.41 6.52 1.43
C GLY A 201 -10.52 7.73 2.34
N GLU A 202 -10.69 7.53 3.65
CA GLU A 202 -11.05 8.59 4.58
C GLU A 202 -9.96 8.87 5.61
N VAL A 203 -9.92 10.11 6.10
CA VAL A 203 -9.18 10.46 7.31
C VAL A 203 -10.08 10.17 8.51
N VAL A 204 -9.86 9.02 9.14
CA VAL A 204 -10.69 8.48 10.23
C VAL A 204 -10.35 9.06 11.61
N TYR A 205 -9.20 9.72 11.74
CA TYR A 205 -8.84 10.46 12.95
C TYR A 205 -7.88 11.61 12.63
N SER A 206 -8.12 12.77 13.25
CA SER A 206 -7.20 13.91 13.23
C SER A 206 -6.96 14.40 14.66
N ARG A 207 -5.71 14.59 15.05
CA ARG A 207 -5.39 15.22 16.33
C ARG A 207 -5.68 16.72 16.20
N VAL A 208 -6.68 17.23 16.91
CA VAL A 208 -6.87 18.68 17.04
C VAL A 208 -5.69 19.22 17.86
N THR A 209 -4.79 19.95 17.23
CA THR A 209 -3.84 20.82 17.93
C THR A 209 -4.57 22.14 18.15
N LYS A 210 -4.80 22.54 19.41
CA LYS A 210 -5.23 23.92 19.71
C LYS A 210 -4.25 24.86 19.01
N THR A 211 -4.72 25.66 18.07
CA THR A 211 -3.98 26.80 17.53
C THR A 211 -3.94 27.85 18.64
N GLU A 212 -2.75 28.15 19.15
CA GLU A 212 -2.52 29.38 19.90
C GLU A 212 -2.76 30.56 18.96
N GLY A 213 -3.73 31.42 19.27
CA GLY A 213 -3.99 32.64 18.50
C GLY A 213 -5.48 32.95 18.35
N GLY A 214 -6.11 33.40 19.42
CA GLY A 214 -7.45 33.99 19.40
C GLY A 214 -8.00 34.16 20.80
N GLU A 215 -7.62 35.26 21.45
CA GLU A 215 -8.25 35.80 22.67
C GLU A 215 -8.42 37.32 22.48
N PRO A 216 -9.26 38.00 23.28
CA PRO A 216 -9.90 37.57 24.53
C PRO A 216 -11.36 37.12 24.41
#